data_AF-A0A962ZCT2-F1
#
_entry.id   AF-A0A962ZCT2-F1
#
_cell.length_a   1.000
_cell.length_b   1.000
_cell.length_c   1.000
_cell.angle_alpha   90.00
_cell.angle_beta   90.00
_cell.angle_gamma   90.00
#
_symmetry.space_group_name_H-M   'P 1'
#
loop_
_entity.id
_entity.type
_entity.pdbx_description
1 polymer ?
#
loop_
_entity_poly.entity_id
_entity_poly.type
_entity_poly.pdbx_seq_one_letter_code
_entity_poly.pdbx_strand_id
1 'polypeptide(L)'
;GHTAAMSHIERLLIPLPQRTTLITVIDGHPATLAWLGGVAGHRTIALGVEHFGQTGTIDDLYAHYGIDTDSIVSAAANMVEGRPMRHLRAIE
;
A
#
# COMPACT_ATOMS: atom_id res chain seq x y z
N GLY A 1 26.19 -16.35 10.50
CA GLY A 1 24.97 -15.64 10.93
C GLY A 1 24.23 -16.49 11.94
N HIS A 2 23.49 -15.88 12.87
CA HIS A 2 22.67 -16.62 13.84
C HIS A 2 21.45 -17.23 13.12
N THR A 3 21.40 -18.56 13.02
CA THR A 3 20.34 -19.29 12.30
C THR A 3 18.96 -19.18 12.94
N ALA A 4 18.90 -18.85 14.23
CA ALA A 4 17.66 -18.63 14.97
C ALA A 4 17.26 -17.15 15.08
N ALA A 5 18.03 -16.22 14.49
CA ALA A 5 17.71 -14.80 14.60
C ALA A 5 16.54 -14.45 13.67
N MET A 6 15.54 -13.75 14.22
CA MET A 6 14.43 -13.18 13.47
C MET A 6 14.59 -11.67 13.35
N SER A 7 14.49 -11.15 12.14
CA SER A 7 14.44 -9.72 11.85
C SER A 7 13.18 -9.07 12.44
N HIS A 8 13.16 -7.75 12.53
CA HIS A 8 12.00 -7.03 13.02
C HIS A 8 10.77 -7.23 12.12
N ILE A 9 10.96 -7.19 10.79
CA ILE A 9 9.86 -7.31 9.83
C ILE A 9 9.24 -8.72 9.82
N GLU A 10 10.04 -9.78 10.00
CA GLU A 10 9.51 -11.14 10.16
C GLU A 10 8.58 -11.25 11.37
N ARG A 11 8.97 -10.65 12.52
CA ARG A 11 8.14 -10.67 13.72
C ARG A 11 6.81 -9.95 13.54
N LEU A 12 6.78 -8.89 12.74
CA LEU A 12 5.55 -8.15 12.44
C LEU A 12 4.63 -8.93 11.50
N LEU A 13 5.20 -9.61 10.50
CA LEU A 13 4.42 -10.21 9.41
C LEU A 13 4.02 -11.68 9.67
N ILE A 14 4.79 -12.44 10.44
CA ILE A 14 4.50 -13.86 10.73
C ILE A 14 3.11 -14.11 11.35
N PRO A 15 2.59 -13.26 12.26
CA PRO A 15 1.25 -13.47 12.81
C PRO A 15 0.11 -13.29 11.78
N LEU A 16 0.39 -12.70 10.61
CA LEU A 16 -0.62 -12.44 9.60
C LEU A 16 -0.88 -13.72 8.76
N PRO A 17 -2.15 -14.02 8.43
CA PRO A 17 -2.46 -15.10 7.49
C PRO A 17 -1.80 -14.86 6.13
N GLN A 18 -1.33 -15.93 5.46
CA GLN A 18 -0.69 -15.82 4.13
C GLN A 18 -1.56 -15.15 3.05
N ARG A 19 -2.89 -15.19 3.20
CA ARG A 19 -3.84 -14.53 2.29
C ARG A 19 -4.00 -13.02 2.54
N THR A 20 -3.35 -12.49 3.58
CA THR A 20 -3.35 -11.05 3.87
C THR A 20 -2.69 -10.31 2.70
N THR A 21 -3.33 -9.23 2.27
CA THR A 21 -2.70 -8.30 1.33
C THR A 21 -2.20 -7.09 2.10
N LEU A 22 -0.96 -6.69 1.82
CA LEU A 22 -0.38 -5.47 2.32
C LEU A 22 -0.66 -4.34 1.33
N ILE A 23 -1.25 -3.25 1.81
CA ILE A 23 -1.31 -1.98 1.07
C ILE A 23 -0.32 -1.06 1.77
N THR A 24 0.75 -0.67 1.07
CA THR A 24 1.77 0.22 1.60
C THR A 24 1.63 1.58 0.94
N VAL A 25 1.76 2.65 1.71
CA VAL A 25 1.65 4.03 1.23
C VAL A 25 2.91 4.78 1.64
N ILE A 26 3.52 5.51 0.70
CA ILE A 26 4.67 6.36 0.98
C ILE A 26 4.64 7.59 0.08
N ASP A 27 4.95 8.75 0.64
CA ASP A 27 5.26 9.97 -0.13
C ASP A 27 6.69 9.85 -0.70
N GLY A 28 6.82 8.98 -1.70
CA GLY A 28 8.08 8.56 -2.32
C GLY A 28 7.86 7.39 -3.27
N HIS A 29 8.92 6.94 -3.94
CA HIS A 29 8.76 5.88 -4.96
C HIS A 29 8.29 4.55 -4.34
N PRO A 30 7.23 3.90 -4.87
CA PRO A 30 6.60 2.71 -4.27
C PRO A 30 7.57 1.52 -4.12
N ALA A 31 8.59 1.44 -4.97
CA ALA A 31 9.66 0.44 -4.89
C ALA A 31 10.35 0.38 -3.51
N THR A 32 10.34 1.48 -2.75
CA THR A 32 10.89 1.56 -1.38
C THR A 32 10.28 0.55 -0.42
N LEU A 33 8.97 0.29 -0.56
CA LEU A 33 8.21 -0.60 0.34
C LEU A 33 7.71 -1.88 -0.33
N ALA A 34 7.80 -1.98 -1.66
CA ALA A 34 7.29 -3.12 -2.43
C ALA A 34 7.87 -4.48 -1.98
N TRP A 35 9.09 -4.51 -1.45
CA TRP A 35 9.76 -5.73 -0.99
C TRP A 35 9.14 -6.36 0.26
N LEU A 36 8.36 -5.60 1.06
CA LEU A 36 7.83 -6.08 2.35
C LEU A 36 6.97 -7.34 2.21
N GLY A 37 6.23 -7.47 1.11
CA GLY A 37 5.43 -8.68 0.84
C GLY A 37 6.29 -9.93 0.68
N GLY A 38 7.48 -9.79 0.10
CA GLY A 38 8.41 -10.90 -0.14
C GLY A 38 8.96 -11.54 1.12
N VAL A 39 8.93 -10.85 2.26
CA VAL A 39 9.44 -11.36 3.55
C VAL A 39 8.69 -12.62 4.00
N ALA A 40 7.37 -12.62 3.85
CA ALA A 40 6.50 -13.72 4.31
C ALA A 40 5.50 -14.20 3.23
N GLY A 41 5.72 -13.81 1.97
CA GLY A 41 4.91 -14.26 0.82
C GLY A 41 3.53 -13.59 0.71
N HIS A 42 3.37 -12.38 1.25
CA HIS A 42 2.13 -11.62 1.14
C HIS A 42 2.02 -10.95 -0.23
N ARG A 43 0.79 -10.86 -0.75
CA ARG A 43 0.47 -9.97 -1.87
C ARG A 43 0.66 -8.52 -1.40
N THR A 44 1.26 -7.68 -2.23
CA THR A 44 1.50 -6.27 -1.90
C THR A 44 0.99 -5.36 -3.00
N ILE A 45 0.26 -4.30 -2.62
CA ILE A 45 -0.05 -3.14 -3.44
C ILE A 45 0.78 -1.98 -2.88
N ALA A 46 1.75 -1.52 -3.64
CA ALA A 46 2.62 -0.43 -3.23
C ALA A 46 2.15 0.88 -3.90
N LEU A 47 1.58 1.77 -3.10
CA LEU A 47 1.14 3.10 -3.51
C LEU A 47 2.23 4.11 -3.17
N GLY A 48 2.51 5.02 -4.10
CA GLY A 48 3.53 6.04 -3.93
C GLY A 48 3.67 6.93 -5.15
N VAL A 49 4.69 7.79 -5.11
CA VAL A 49 4.95 8.80 -6.13
C VAL A 49 5.87 8.24 -7.22
N GLU A 50 5.38 8.16 -8.46
CA GLU A 50 6.15 7.59 -9.58
C GLU A 50 6.89 8.64 -10.43
N HIS A 51 6.45 9.91 -10.37
CA HIS A 51 6.99 11.00 -11.19
C HIS A 51 7.09 12.30 -10.37
N PHE A 52 8.02 13.18 -10.76
CA PHE A 52 8.24 14.47 -10.12
C PHE A 52 7.88 15.63 -11.05
N GLY A 53 7.66 16.82 -10.48
CA GLY A 53 7.45 18.07 -11.24
C GLY A 53 6.06 18.70 -11.11
N GLN A 54 5.18 18.08 -10.33
CA GLN A 54 3.84 18.54 -10.06
C GLN A 54 3.84 19.61 -8.96
N THR A 55 2.93 20.57 -9.09
CA THR A 55 2.70 21.63 -8.11
C THR A 55 1.21 21.72 -7.84
N GLY A 56 0.82 21.88 -6.58
CA GLY A 56 -0.57 21.89 -6.15
C GLY A 56 -0.66 21.92 -4.62
N THR A 57 -1.86 21.81 -4.08
CA THR A 57 -2.02 21.57 -2.64
C THR A 57 -1.62 20.13 -2.31
N ILE A 58 -1.40 19.84 -1.02
CA ILE A 58 -1.08 18.46 -0.57
C ILE A 58 -2.21 17.50 -1.00
N ASP A 59 -3.47 17.91 -0.83
CA ASP A 59 -4.63 17.10 -1.20
C ASP A 59 -4.66 16.82 -2.71
N ASP A 60 -4.38 17.83 -3.55
CA ASP A 60 -4.32 17.66 -5.01
C ASP A 60 -3.20 16.69 -5.41
N LEU A 61 -2.03 16.80 -4.78
CA LEU A 61 -0.89 15.95 -5.08
C LEU A 61 -1.13 14.51 -4.61
N TYR A 62 -1.72 14.32 -3.44
CA TYR A 62 -2.05 12.98 -2.95
C TYR A 62 -3.09 12.29 -3.83
N ALA A 63 -4.10 13.04 -4.29
CA ALA A 63 -5.06 12.54 -5.26
C ALA A 63 -4.38 12.18 -6.59
N HIS A 64 -3.53 13.08 -7.09
CA HIS A 64 -2.79 12.87 -8.34
C HIS A 64 -1.93 11.60 -8.34
N TYR A 65 -1.29 11.28 -7.20
CA TYR A 65 -0.47 10.06 -7.07
C TYR A 65 -1.23 8.85 -6.51
N GLY A 66 -2.54 8.95 -6.30
CA GLY A 66 -3.35 7.85 -5.79
C GLY A 66 -3.01 7.41 -4.36
N ILE A 67 -2.46 8.33 -3.55
CA ILE A 67 -2.16 8.11 -2.13
C ILE A 67 -3.12 8.87 -1.20
N ASP A 68 -4.17 9.48 -1.77
CA ASP A 68 -5.27 10.04 -1.02
C ASP A 68 -6.19 8.93 -0.45
N THR A 69 -7.15 9.36 0.38
CA THR A 69 -8.05 8.44 1.08
C THR A 69 -8.90 7.61 0.12
N ASP A 70 -9.47 8.22 -0.93
CA ASP A 70 -10.38 7.51 -1.83
C ASP A 70 -9.61 6.48 -2.66
N SER A 71 -8.39 6.79 -3.08
CA SER A 71 -7.52 5.85 -3.79
C SER A 71 -7.08 4.68 -2.92
N ILE A 72 -6.67 4.92 -1.66
CA ILE A 72 -6.28 3.86 -0.72
C ILE A 72 -7.47 2.93 -0.42
N VAL A 73 -8.65 3.51 -0.17
CA VAL A 73 -9.87 2.73 0.10
C VAL A 73 -10.30 1.94 -1.14
N SER A 74 -10.20 2.53 -2.33
CA SER A 74 -10.49 1.85 -3.59
C SER A 74 -9.55 0.67 -3.82
N ALA A 75 -8.25 0.83 -3.54
CA ALA A 75 -7.28 -0.24 -3.62
C ALA A 75 -7.65 -1.42 -2.70
N ALA A 76 -8.12 -1.14 -1.48
CA ALA A 76 -8.60 -2.16 -0.55
C ALA A 76 -9.93 -2.80 -1.00
N ALA A 77 -10.89 -2.00 -1.46
CA ALA A 77 -12.21 -2.47 -1.87
C ALA A 77 -12.15 -3.40 -3.09
N ASN A 78 -11.25 -3.14 -4.05
CA ASN A 78 -11.05 -3.99 -5.23
C ASN A 78 -10.50 -5.39 -4.89
N MET A 79 -10.11 -5.65 -3.63
CA MET A 79 -9.56 -6.94 -3.20
C MET A 79 -10.58 -7.87 -2.55
N VAL A 80 -11.74 -7.35 -2.18
CA VAL A 80 -12.75 -8.06 -1.38
C VAL A 80 -14.08 -8.07 -2.12
N GLU A 81 -14.71 -9.23 -2.19
CA GLU A 81 -16.10 -9.32 -2.62
C GLU A 81 -16.98 -8.75 -1.50
N GLY A 82 -17.45 -7.52 -1.68
CA GLY A 82 -18.19 -6.77 -0.67
C GLY A 82 -19.21 -5.81 -1.28
N ARG A 83 -20.02 -5.19 -0.42
CA ARG A 83 -20.93 -4.14 -0.89
C ARG A 83 -20.10 -2.97 -1.43
N PRO A 84 -20.51 -2.35 -2.55
CA PRO A 84 -19.82 -1.18 -3.07
C PRO A 84 -19.79 -0.08 -2.00
N MET A 85 -18.61 0.51 -1.81
CA MET A 85 -18.39 1.59 -0.84
C MET A 85 -19.12 2.84 -1.31
N ARG A 86 -20.10 3.30 -0.54
CA ARG A 86 -20.87 4.52 -0.86
C ARG A 86 -20.01 5.75 -0.57
N HIS A 87 -20.07 6.75 -1.45
CA HIS A 87 -19.38 8.05 -1.35
C HIS A 87 -17.88 8.07 -1.68
N LEU A 88 -17.30 7.01 -2.27
CA LEU A 88 -16.00 7.14 -2.93
C LEU A 88 -16.15 8.09 -4.12
N ARG A 89 -15.30 9.12 -4.18
CA ARG A 89 -15.21 9.93 -5.40
C ARG A 89 -14.56 9.08 -6.50
N ALA A 90 -14.99 9.30 -7.74
CA ALA A 90 -14.34 8.65 -8.87
C ALA A 90 -12.88 9.14 -8.95
N ILE A 91 -11.96 8.21 -9.18
CA ILE A 91 -10.60 8.53 -9.57
C ILE A 91 -10.69 9.02 -11.02
N GLU A 92 -10.43 10.31 -11.27
CA GLU A 92 -10.37 10.89 -12.64
C GLU A 92 -9.02 10.58 -13.30
#